data_AF-A0ABD3MMC3-F1
#
_entry.id   AF-A0ABD3MMC3-F1
#
_cell.length_a   1.000
_cell.length_b   1.000
_cell.length_c   1.000
_cell.angle_alpha   90.00
_cell.angle_beta   90.00
_cell.angle_gamma   90.00
#
_symmetry.space_group_name_H-M   'P 1'
#
loop_
_entity.id
_entity.type
_entity.pdbx_description
1 polymer ?
#
loop_
_entity_poly.entity_id
_entity_poly.type
_entity_poly.pdbx_seq_one_letter_code
_entity_poly.pdbx_strand_id
1 'polypeptide(L)'
;MVQPNEIVNVIHFFDEWTRCIGSGFQKDSLYRHGKFDSCTAQWNDIKISMKAKTTSDPEEAQRLLAQTHYRKNLGSDLTQSPTAGVIWNLKEKPCWDEA
;
A
#
# COMPACT_ATOMS: atom_id res chain seq x y z
N MET A 1 -6.48 -27.85 -0.17
CA MET A 1 -7.06 -26.65 -0.81
C MET A 1 -6.84 -25.50 0.15
N VAL A 2 -6.03 -24.50 -0.22
CA VAL A 2 -5.81 -23.31 0.61
C VAL A 2 -7.13 -22.55 0.63
N GLN A 3 -7.67 -22.32 1.83
CA GLN A 3 -8.93 -21.58 1.91
C GLN A 3 -8.65 -20.10 1.59
N PRO A 4 -9.52 -19.40 0.82
CA PRO A 4 -9.30 -18.00 0.43
C PRO A 4 -9.09 -17.05 1.63
N ASN A 5 -9.59 -17.42 2.80
CA ASN A 5 -9.38 -16.76 4.09
C ASN A 5 -7.94 -16.82 4.63
N GLU A 6 -7.06 -17.69 4.13
CA GLU A 6 -5.61 -17.63 4.39
C GLU A 6 -4.86 -16.70 3.43
N ILE A 7 -5.42 -16.45 2.23
CA ILE A 7 -4.76 -15.68 1.17
C ILE A 7 -4.99 -14.17 1.34
N VAL A 8 -6.15 -13.78 1.89
CA VAL A 8 -6.56 -12.38 1.99
C VAL A 8 -6.38 -11.83 3.41
N ASN A 9 -5.28 -11.11 3.63
CA ASN A 9 -5.06 -10.39 4.89
C ASN A 9 -5.68 -8.99 4.84
N VAL A 10 -6.94 -8.89 5.28
CA VAL A 10 -7.71 -7.61 5.35
C VAL A 10 -7.07 -6.61 6.32
N ILE A 11 -6.38 -7.09 7.36
CA ILE A 11 -5.73 -6.22 8.37
C ILE A 11 -4.67 -5.35 7.70
N HIS A 12 -3.97 -5.88 6.70
CA HIS A 12 -2.95 -5.14 5.96
C HIS A 12 -3.50 -3.93 5.20
N PHE A 13 -4.66 -4.10 4.56
CA PHE A 13 -5.35 -2.99 3.88
C PHE A 13 -5.93 -1.99 4.86
N PHE A 14 -6.37 -2.46 6.03
CA PHE A 14 -6.82 -1.60 7.11
C PHE A 14 -5.68 -0.75 7.68
N ASP A 15 -4.49 -1.33 7.88
CA ASP A 15 -3.30 -0.62 8.37
C ASP A 15 -2.83 0.48 7.40
N GLU A 16 -2.90 0.22 6.10
CA GLU A 16 -2.57 1.26 5.10
C GLU A 16 -3.62 2.37 5.05
N TRP A 17 -4.89 2.06 5.29
CA TRP A 17 -5.92 3.09 5.44
C TRP A 17 -5.72 3.91 6.71
N THR A 18 -5.45 3.27 7.86
CA THR A 18 -5.19 3.99 9.13
C THR A 18 -3.96 4.89 9.02
N ARG A 19 -2.93 4.44 8.30
CA ARG A 19 -1.77 5.26 7.94
C ARG A 19 -2.17 6.49 7.11
N CYS A 20 -3.02 6.32 6.10
CA CYS A 20 -3.48 7.43 5.26
C CYS A 20 -4.30 8.46 6.07
N ILE A 21 -5.23 8.02 6.91
CA ILE A 21 -6.01 8.94 7.76
C ILE A 21 -5.20 9.49 8.94
N GLY A 22 -4.03 8.91 9.21
CA GLY A 22 -3.14 9.30 10.27
C GLY A 22 -2.77 10.78 10.16
N SER A 23 -2.80 11.48 11.29
CA SER A 23 -2.59 12.93 11.35
C SER A 23 -1.23 13.36 10.78
N GLY A 24 -0.21 12.51 10.84
CA GLY A 24 1.10 12.76 10.23
C GLY A 24 1.05 12.83 8.71
N PHE A 25 0.44 11.83 8.07
CA PHE A 25 0.31 11.77 6.61
C PHE A 25 -0.59 12.90 6.08
N GLN A 26 -1.70 13.15 6.76
CA GLN A 26 -2.62 14.24 6.40
C GLN A 26 -1.98 15.63 6.51
N LYS A 27 -1.13 15.86 7.51
CA LYS A 27 -0.34 17.10 7.62
C LYS A 27 0.69 17.25 6.51
N ASP A 28 1.41 16.18 6.17
CA ASP A 28 2.38 16.20 5.06
C ASP A 28 1.68 16.45 3.72
N SER A 29 0.55 15.78 3.46
CA SER A 29 -0.27 16.01 2.27
C SER A 29 -0.78 17.45 2.18
N LEU A 30 -1.26 18.00 3.31
CA LEU A 30 -1.65 19.42 3.38
C LEU A 30 -0.47 20.35 3.11
N TYR A 31 0.73 20.06 3.64
CA TYR A 31 1.92 20.87 3.43
C TYR A 31 2.42 20.83 1.98
N ARG A 32 2.42 19.65 1.34
CA ARG A 32 2.93 19.47 -0.03
C ARG A 32 1.94 19.84 -1.12
N HIS A 33 0.67 19.55 -0.90
CA HIS A 33 -0.37 19.64 -1.94
C HIS A 33 -1.46 20.66 -1.62
N GLY A 34 -1.41 21.32 -0.45
CA GLY A 34 -2.39 22.33 -0.04
C GLY A 34 -3.78 21.77 0.29
N LYS A 35 -3.92 20.43 0.38
CA LYS A 35 -5.19 19.76 0.66
C LYS A 35 -4.97 18.46 1.43
N PHE A 36 -5.97 18.07 2.21
CA PHE A 36 -6.01 16.75 2.83
C PHE A 36 -6.18 15.64 1.78
N ASP A 37 -5.60 14.47 2.05
CA ASP A 37 -5.84 13.31 1.20
C ASP A 37 -7.19 12.68 1.57
N SER A 38 -8.00 12.39 0.55
CA SER A 38 -9.31 11.77 0.69
C SER A 38 -9.27 10.31 1.16
N CYS A 39 -8.11 9.64 1.09
CA CYS A 39 -7.91 8.23 1.45
C CYS A 39 -8.93 7.24 0.84
N THR A 40 -9.62 7.67 -0.23
CA THR A 40 -10.77 6.96 -0.78
C THR A 40 -10.34 5.72 -1.53
N ALA A 41 -9.14 5.75 -2.14
CA ALA A 41 -8.55 4.58 -2.79
C ALA A 41 -8.25 3.46 -1.78
N GLN A 42 -7.63 3.79 -0.65
CA GLN A 42 -7.33 2.86 0.43
C GLN A 42 -8.61 2.31 1.08
N TRP A 43 -9.64 3.15 1.23
CA TRP A 43 -10.95 2.69 1.70
C TRP A 43 -11.62 1.71 0.72
N ASN A 44 -11.49 1.95 -0.58
CA ASN A 44 -11.99 1.02 -1.60
C ASN A 44 -11.21 -0.30 -1.61
N ASP A 45 -9.90 -0.28 -1.32
CA ASP A 45 -9.11 -1.51 -1.17
C ASP A 45 -9.58 -2.38 -0.01
N ILE A 46 -10.01 -1.78 1.11
CA ILE A 46 -10.63 -2.52 2.21
C ILE A 46 -11.89 -3.23 1.72
N LYS A 47 -12.76 -2.56 0.96
CA LYS A 47 -13.97 -3.20 0.40
C LYS A 47 -13.64 -4.34 -0.56
N ILE A 48 -12.64 -4.14 -1.42
CA ILE A 48 -12.19 -5.17 -2.38
C ILE A 48 -11.61 -6.37 -1.64
N SER A 49 -10.80 -6.15 -0.59
CA SER A 49 -10.24 -7.24 0.22
C SER A 49 -11.30 -7.98 1.03
N MET A 50 -12.30 -7.29 1.59
CA MET A 50 -13.45 -7.94 2.22
C MET A 50 -14.23 -8.79 1.22
N LYS A 51 -14.48 -8.27 0.00
CA LYS A 51 -15.15 -9.03 -1.07
C LYS A 51 -14.33 -10.26 -1.48
N ALA A 52 -13.03 -10.10 -1.67
CA ALA A 52 -12.13 -11.20 -2.01
C ALA A 52 -12.08 -12.27 -0.92
N LYS A 53 -12.17 -11.89 0.37
CA LYS A 53 -12.24 -12.83 1.50
C LYS A 53 -13.55 -13.63 1.52
N THR A 54 -14.65 -13.04 1.03
CA THR A 54 -15.95 -13.73 0.93
C THR A 54 -16.09 -14.58 -0.35
N THR A 55 -15.24 -14.37 -1.36
CA THR A 55 -15.23 -15.16 -2.58
C THR A 55 -14.65 -16.56 -2.32
N SER A 56 -15.36 -17.61 -2.75
CA SER A 56 -14.92 -19.00 -2.55
C SER A 56 -13.84 -19.45 -3.55
N ASP A 57 -13.74 -18.78 -4.70
CA ASP A 57 -12.72 -19.06 -5.71
C ASP A 57 -11.39 -18.31 -5.39
N PRO A 58 -10.29 -19.04 -5.16
CA PRO A 58 -8.99 -18.43 -4.86
C PRO A 58 -8.38 -17.65 -6.03
N GLU A 59 -8.62 -18.04 -7.29
CA GLU A 59 -8.09 -17.31 -8.45
C GLU A 59 -8.81 -15.96 -8.62
N GLU A 60 -10.12 -15.95 -8.46
CA GLU A 60 -10.91 -14.72 -8.53
C GLU A 60 -10.57 -13.76 -7.40
N ALA A 61 -10.36 -14.29 -6.17
CA ALA A 61 -9.89 -13.50 -5.04
C ALA A 61 -8.52 -12.83 -5.34
N GLN A 62 -7.58 -13.55 -5.93
CA GLN A 62 -6.28 -12.98 -6.32
C GLN A 62 -6.41 -11.92 -7.42
N ARG A 63 -7.29 -12.12 -8.42
CA ARG A 63 -7.55 -11.13 -9.47
C ARG A 63 -8.16 -9.85 -8.90
N LEU A 64 -9.07 -9.97 -7.94
CA LEU A 64 -9.64 -8.81 -7.23
C LEU A 64 -8.56 -8.06 -6.45
N LEU A 65 -7.70 -8.78 -5.71
CA LEU A 65 -6.60 -8.16 -4.96
C LEU A 65 -5.58 -7.48 -5.88
N ALA A 66 -5.28 -8.05 -7.05
CA ALA A 66 -4.38 -7.43 -8.03
C ALA A 66 -4.90 -6.08 -8.56
N GLN A 67 -6.21 -5.82 -8.45
CA GLN A 67 -6.81 -4.56 -8.87
C GLN A 67 -6.69 -3.44 -7.82
N THR A 68 -6.38 -3.78 -6.56
CA THR A 68 -6.29 -2.82 -5.45
C THR A 68 -5.23 -1.75 -5.70
N HIS A 69 -5.51 -0.54 -5.20
CA HIS A 69 -4.59 0.59 -5.26
C HIS A 69 -3.28 0.28 -4.53
N TYR A 70 -3.35 -0.40 -3.38
CA TYR A 70 -2.20 -0.86 -2.62
C TYR A 70 -1.26 -1.71 -3.48
N ARG A 71 -1.77 -2.75 -4.16
CA ARG A 71 -0.93 -3.62 -5.01
C ARG A 71 -0.37 -2.93 -6.25
N LYS A 72 -1.01 -1.88 -6.76
CA LYS A 72 -0.58 -1.16 -7.96
C LYS A 72 0.46 -0.08 -7.69
N ASN A 73 0.34 0.61 -6.54
CA ASN A 73 1.09 1.83 -6.27
C ASN A 73 2.02 1.68 -5.06
N LEU A 74 1.57 1.06 -3.96
CA LEU A 74 2.29 1.08 -2.68
C LEU A 74 3.06 -0.22 -2.36
N GLY A 75 2.53 -1.37 -2.79
CA GLY A 75 3.07 -2.70 -2.52
C GLY A 75 3.91 -3.29 -3.68
N SER A 76 3.88 -2.67 -4.85
CA SER A 76 4.66 -3.06 -6.05
C SER A 76 5.90 -2.20 -6.28
N ASP A 77 5.83 -0.92 -5.92
CA ASP A 77 6.91 0.04 -6.13
C ASP A 77 7.45 0.54 -4.79
N LEU A 78 8.65 0.08 -4.44
CA LEU A 78 9.32 0.45 -3.20
C LEU A 78 9.54 1.97 -3.12
N THR A 79 9.67 2.68 -4.25
CA THR A 79 9.93 4.13 -4.27
C THR A 79 8.75 4.96 -3.74
N GLN A 80 7.56 4.37 -3.75
CA GLN A 80 6.35 4.97 -3.22
C GLN A 80 6.11 4.61 -1.75
N SER A 81 6.92 3.72 -1.18
CA SER A 81 6.82 3.33 0.23
C SER A 81 7.32 4.45 1.14
N PRO A 82 6.48 5.00 2.03
CA PRO A 82 6.89 6.04 2.99
C PRO A 82 7.80 5.51 4.11
N THR A 83 8.05 4.19 4.14
CA THR A 83 8.82 3.48 5.16
C THR A 83 10.22 3.15 4.64
N ALA A 84 11.02 4.17 4.35
CA ALA A 84 12.49 4.22 4.38
C ALA A 84 13.36 3.14 3.69
N GLY A 85 12.82 2.05 3.15
CA GLY A 85 13.59 0.94 2.56
C GLY A 85 14.31 1.34 1.28
N VAL A 86 13.80 2.36 0.59
CA VAL A 86 14.41 2.87 -0.64
C VAL A 86 15.58 3.81 -0.40
N ILE A 87 15.73 4.39 0.79
CA ILE A 87 16.92 5.21 1.11
C ILE A 87 18.20 4.37 0.98
N TRP A 88 18.14 3.07 1.29
CA TRP A 88 19.28 2.17 1.18
C TRP A 88 19.63 1.81 -0.27
N ASN A 89 18.64 1.76 -1.16
CA ASN A 89 18.84 1.53 -2.60
C ASN A 89 19.10 2.82 -3.39
N LEU A 90 18.75 3.99 -2.85
CA LEU A 90 19.05 5.32 -3.40
C LEU A 90 20.39 5.90 -2.92
N LYS A 91 21.07 5.24 -1.97
CA LYS A 91 22.48 5.52 -1.71
C LYS A 91 23.28 5.01 -2.91
N GLU A 92 23.34 5.84 -3.95
CA GLU A 92 24.43 5.79 -4.91
C GLU A 92 25.74 5.69 -4.12
N LYS A 93 26.67 4.87 -4.64
CA LYS A 93 27.96 4.61 -4.02
C LYS A 93 28.52 5.93 -3.49
N PRO A 94 28.91 6.00 -2.21
CA PRO A 94 29.58 7.18 -1.70
C PRO A 94 30.76 7.50 -2.63
N CYS A 95 30.83 8.70 -3.20
CA CYS A 95 31.90 9.13 -4.11
C CYS A 95 33.24 9.34 -3.38
N TRP A 96 33.61 8.45 -2.45
CA TRP A 96 34.82 8.57 -1.62
C TRP A 96 36.05 7.90 -2.22
N ASP A 97 35.96 7.36 -3.43
CA ASP A 97 37.09 6.95 -4.27
C ASP A 97 36.76 7.53 -5.66
N GLU A 98 37.52 8.38 -6.34
CA GLU A 98 38.96 8.36 -6.58
C GLU A 98 39.51 9.80 -6.75
N ALA A 99 40.64 10.09 -6.11
CA ALA A 99 41.55 11.19 -6.41
C ALA A 99 42.87 10.62 -6.94
#